data_AF-A0A7Y3K5T7-F1
#
_entry.id   AF-A0A7Y3K5T7-F1
#
_cell.length_a   1.000
_cell.length_b   1.000
_cell.length_c   1.000
_cell.angle_alpha   90.00
_cell.angle_beta   90.00
_cell.angle_gamma   90.00
#
_symmetry.space_group_name_H-M   'P 1'
#
loop_
_entity.id
_entity.type
_entity.pdbx_description
1 polymer ?
#
loop_
_entity_poly.entity_id
_entity_poly.type
_entity_poly.pdbx_seq_one_letter_code
_entity_poly.pdbx_strand_id
1 'polypeptide(L)'
;MQSEERHELQKNDLVGGASWLYLFIRRNGLYMLLGLALALVAFEFYKLHQTQVARRLAEARAELDVNQTPKAIYAKVLAQYHNPEIDAQAYIKIGQFYLAYIAQGNVGTTYMGVKATKAQAVAGAKLAFNNVIQNDPNLPLMIARAKLGLANAYEDAHQWSKARSIYVAMLDAKATPAEKSFASIVKYRLKNLDSWRRPVLADRTAVNTANGLSLPTSTVGPQLPAKGFTPAH
;
A
#
# COMPACT_ATOMS: atom_id res chain seq x y z
N MET A 1 60.46 -7.53 -53.20
CA MET A 1 59.26 -7.28 -52.37
C MET A 1 59.72 -6.49 -51.16
N GLN A 2 59.59 -5.16 -51.23
CA GLN A 2 59.91 -4.23 -50.15
C GLN A 2 58.60 -3.68 -49.62
N SER A 3 58.26 -3.98 -48.37
CA SER A 3 57.14 -3.36 -47.67
C SER A 3 57.61 -2.06 -47.03
N GLU A 4 57.40 -0.95 -47.72
CA GLU A 4 57.47 0.38 -47.12
C GLU A 4 56.19 0.60 -46.28
N GLU A 5 56.16 0.04 -45.07
CA GLU A 5 55.16 0.43 -44.07
C GLU A 5 55.55 1.80 -43.51
N ARG A 6 55.01 2.85 -44.13
CA ARG A 6 55.04 4.20 -43.59
C ARG A 6 54.14 4.24 -42.36
N HIS A 7 54.74 4.06 -41.19
CA HIS A 7 54.17 4.55 -39.94
C HIS A 7 54.18 6.07 -39.96
N GLU A 8 53.18 6.66 -40.63
CA GLU A 8 52.79 8.03 -40.36
C GLU A 8 52.35 8.08 -38.90
N LEU A 9 53.18 8.70 -38.07
CA LEU A 9 52.90 9.06 -36.69
C LEU A 9 51.46 9.60 -36.63
N GLN A 10 50.53 8.82 -36.07
CA GLN A 10 49.21 9.27 -35.70
C GLN A 10 49.40 10.52 -34.86
N LYS A 11 49.19 11.68 -35.48
CA LYS A 11 49.21 12.96 -34.78
C LYS A 11 48.16 12.83 -33.70
N ASN A 12 48.61 13.03 -32.46
CA ASN A 12 47.85 12.77 -31.26
C ASN A 12 46.57 13.61 -31.27
N ASP A 13 45.44 13.00 -31.68
CA ASP A 13 44.14 13.67 -31.86
C ASP A 13 43.67 14.39 -30.59
N LEU A 14 44.15 13.95 -29.41
CA LEU A 14 43.92 14.61 -28.14
C LEU A 14 44.47 16.05 -28.10
N VAL A 15 45.64 16.29 -28.68
CA VAL A 15 46.26 17.63 -28.70
C VAL A 15 45.47 18.56 -29.62
N GLY A 16 45.00 18.03 -30.75
CA GLY A 16 44.08 18.72 -31.66
C GLY A 16 42.76 19.10 -30.96
N GLY A 17 42.13 18.12 -30.28
CA GLY A 17 40.88 18.33 -29.54
C GLY A 17 41.01 19.36 -28.42
N ALA A 18 42.10 19.35 -27.65
CA ALA A 18 42.31 20.29 -26.55
C ALA A 18 42.43 21.74 -27.03
N SER A 19 43.16 21.98 -28.13
CA SER A 19 43.31 23.31 -28.71
C SER A 19 41.99 23.86 -29.27
N TRP A 20 41.19 23.00 -29.93
CA TRP A 20 39.85 23.36 -30.40
C TRP A 20 38.92 23.72 -29.22
N LEU A 21 38.92 22.90 -28.16
CA LEU A 21 38.11 23.14 -26.97
C LEU A 21 38.50 24.46 -26.29
N TYR A 22 39.80 24.76 -26.18
CA TYR A 22 40.28 26.02 -25.62
C TYR A 22 39.80 27.23 -26.43
N LEU A 23 39.92 27.17 -27.76
CA LEU A 23 39.44 28.25 -28.64
C LEU A 23 37.91 28.38 -28.58
N PHE A 24 37.19 27.26 -28.48
CA PHE A 24 35.75 27.25 -28.32
C PHE A 24 35.30 27.88 -27.00
N ILE A 25 35.94 27.54 -25.88
CA ILE A 25 35.70 28.15 -24.57
C ILE A 25 36.07 29.64 -24.59
N ARG A 26 37.21 30.01 -25.19
CA ARG A 26 37.61 31.42 -25.25
C ARG A 26 36.63 32.28 -26.06
N ARG A 27 36.07 31.72 -27.14
CA ARG A 27 35.10 32.42 -28.00
C ARG A 27 33.68 32.42 -27.43
N ASN A 28 33.25 31.32 -26.83
CA ASN A 28 31.86 31.11 -26.40
C ASN A 28 31.69 30.99 -24.88
N GLY A 29 32.74 31.28 -24.10
CA GLY A 29 32.79 31.00 -22.67
C GLY A 29 31.67 31.68 -21.88
N LEU A 30 31.33 32.91 -22.24
CA LEU A 30 30.20 33.63 -21.61
C LEU A 30 28.86 32.91 -21.86
N TYR A 31 28.59 32.47 -23.08
CA TYR A 31 27.37 31.72 -23.41
C TYR A 31 27.33 30.35 -22.73
N MET A 32 28.48 29.68 -22.59
CA MET A 32 28.56 28.42 -21.83
C MET A 32 28.31 28.63 -20.34
N LEU A 33 28.88 29.66 -19.73
CA LEU A 33 28.61 30.00 -18.33
C LEU A 33 27.14 30.35 -18.11
N LEU A 34 26.54 31.11 -19.03
CA LEU A 34 25.12 31.44 -18.98
C LEU A 34 24.24 30.19 -19.12
N GLY A 35 24.56 29.31 -20.06
CA GLY A 35 23.86 28.03 -20.24
C GLY A 35 23.95 27.14 -19.01
N LEU A 36 25.13 27.06 -18.39
CA LEU A 36 25.35 26.29 -17.16
C LEU A 36 24.61 26.91 -15.96
N ALA A 37 24.59 28.24 -15.84
CA ALA A 37 23.81 28.93 -14.83
C ALA A 37 22.30 28.67 -14.99
N LEU A 38 21.77 28.73 -16.22
CA LEU A 38 20.37 28.40 -16.49
C LEU A 38 20.04 26.93 -16.17
N ALA A 39 20.93 26.00 -16.51
CA ALA A 39 20.77 24.59 -16.18
C ALA A 39 20.73 24.36 -14.66
N LEU A 40 21.58 25.04 -13.89
CA LEU A 40 21.57 24.98 -12.43
C LEU A 40 20.27 25.55 -11.85
N VAL A 41 19.79 26.68 -12.34
CA VAL A 41 18.50 27.26 -11.90
C VAL A 41 17.34 26.32 -12.21
N ALA A 42 17.30 25.75 -13.41
CA ALA A 42 16.28 24.78 -13.79
C ALA A 42 16.33 23.52 -12.91
N PHE A 43 17.52 23.05 -12.55
CA PHE A 43 17.71 21.93 -11.65
C PHE A 43 17.23 22.22 -10.22
N GLU A 44 17.55 23.39 -9.66
CA GLU A 44 17.05 23.79 -8.34
C GLU A 44 15.53 23.95 -8.33
N PHE A 45 14.96 24.54 -9.40
CA PHE A 45 13.50 24.63 -9.55
C PHE A 45 12.84 23.25 -9.61
N TYR A 46 13.44 22.31 -10.36
CA TYR A 46 12.97 20.93 -10.41
C TYR A 46 13.01 20.25 -9.04
N LYS A 47 14.09 20.43 -8.26
CA LYS A 47 14.18 19.89 -6.89
C LYS A 47 13.12 20.49 -5.98
N LEU A 48 12.92 21.80 -6.02
CA LEU A 48 11.86 22.45 -5.24
C LEU A 48 10.48 21.92 -5.61
N HIS A 49 10.22 21.76 -6.91
CA HIS A 49 8.97 21.17 -7.38
C HIS A 49 8.77 19.72 -6.87
N GLN A 50 9.81 18.88 -6.97
CA GLN A 50 9.78 17.51 -6.47
C GLN A 50 9.56 17.44 -4.95
N THR A 51 10.23 18.31 -4.18
CA THR A 51 10.03 18.35 -2.72
C THR A 51 8.62 18.79 -2.33
N GLN A 52 8.02 19.73 -3.07
CA GLN A 52 6.63 20.12 -2.86
C GLN A 52 5.64 18.99 -3.16
N VAL A 53 5.84 18.27 -4.28
CA VAL A 53 5.04 17.10 -4.62
C VAL A 53 5.19 16.01 -3.55
N ALA A 54 6.41 15.71 -3.13
CA ALA A 54 6.67 14.73 -2.08
C ALA A 54 6.02 15.10 -0.73
N ARG A 55 6.04 16.40 -0.35
CA ARG A 55 5.36 16.89 0.85
C ARG A 55 3.85 16.73 0.76
N ARG A 56 3.24 17.12 -0.36
CA ARG A 56 1.79 16.93 -0.58
C ARG A 56 1.38 15.46 -0.52
N LEU A 57 2.20 14.58 -1.09
CA LEU A 57 1.96 13.12 -1.00
C LEU A 57 2.13 12.60 0.44
N ALA A 58 3.11 13.11 1.18
CA ALA A 58 3.31 12.75 2.58
C ALA A 58 2.13 13.23 3.45
N GLU A 59 1.64 14.45 3.24
CA GLU A 59 0.45 14.99 3.89
C GLU A 59 -0.80 14.17 3.55
N ALA A 60 -1.02 13.84 2.28
CA ALA A 60 -2.13 12.97 1.86
C ALA A 60 -2.09 11.61 2.58
N ARG A 61 -0.91 10.98 2.66
CA ARG A 61 -0.73 9.72 3.37
C ARG A 61 -0.97 9.86 4.87
N ALA A 62 -0.50 10.95 5.49
CA ALA A 62 -0.76 11.23 6.89
C ALA A 62 -2.27 11.44 7.16
N GLU A 63 -2.98 12.16 6.30
CA GLU A 63 -4.43 12.33 6.39
C GLU A 63 -5.19 10.99 6.27
N LEU A 64 -4.68 10.05 5.46
CA LEU A 64 -5.22 8.69 5.33
C LEU A 64 -4.97 7.81 6.56
N ASP A 65 -3.91 8.06 7.33
CA ASP A 65 -3.53 7.23 8.48
C ASP A 65 -4.09 7.72 9.81
N VAL A 66 -4.28 9.04 9.99
CA VAL A 66 -4.73 9.62 11.27
C VAL A 66 -6.22 9.42 11.52
N ASN A 67 -7.03 9.35 10.47
CA ASN A 67 -8.46 9.51 10.63
C ASN A 67 -9.25 8.21 10.67
N GLN A 68 -10.00 8.04 11.75
CA GLN A 68 -10.87 6.90 11.97
C GLN A 68 -12.14 6.95 11.11
N THR A 69 -12.68 8.12 10.75
CA THR A 69 -13.94 8.23 9.99
C THR A 69 -13.73 8.19 8.47
N PRO A 70 -13.89 7.02 7.82
CA PRO A 70 -13.20 6.78 6.56
C PRO A 70 -13.87 7.45 5.36
N LYS A 71 -15.20 7.44 5.29
CA LYS A 71 -15.90 7.75 4.03
C LYS A 71 -15.74 9.22 3.58
N ALA A 72 -15.90 10.17 4.49
CA ALA A 72 -15.79 11.59 4.16
C ALA A 72 -14.36 11.99 3.80
N ILE A 73 -13.39 11.37 4.47
CA ILE A 73 -11.97 11.72 4.34
C ILE A 73 -11.38 11.12 3.08
N TYR A 74 -11.72 9.87 2.77
CA TYR A 74 -11.34 9.29 1.48
C TYR A 74 -11.97 10.05 0.31
N ALA A 75 -13.22 10.51 0.42
CA ALA A 75 -13.84 11.36 -0.60
C ALA A 75 -13.09 12.70 -0.77
N LYS A 76 -12.67 13.34 0.34
CA LYS A 76 -11.86 14.56 0.30
C LYS A 76 -10.50 14.32 -0.36
N VAL A 77 -9.80 13.24 0.02
CA VAL A 77 -8.48 12.89 -0.53
C VAL A 77 -8.57 12.63 -2.04
N LEU A 78 -9.56 11.84 -2.48
CA LEU A 78 -9.81 11.55 -3.90
C LEU A 78 -10.12 12.83 -4.70
N ALA A 79 -10.80 13.80 -4.10
CA ALA A 79 -11.11 15.07 -4.74
C ALA A 79 -9.93 16.05 -4.78
N GLN A 80 -8.96 15.92 -3.87
CA GLN A 80 -7.92 16.94 -3.66
C GLN A 80 -6.59 16.63 -4.37
N TYR A 81 -6.13 15.38 -4.38
CA TYR A 81 -4.75 15.06 -4.80
C TYR A 81 -4.62 14.53 -6.23
N HIS A 82 -5.69 13.97 -6.82
CA HIS A 82 -5.72 13.43 -8.20
C HIS A 82 -4.45 12.64 -8.58
N ASN A 83 -3.97 11.79 -7.68
CA ASN A 83 -2.77 11.00 -7.88
C ASN A 83 -3.15 9.52 -7.86
N PRO A 84 -2.88 8.75 -8.93
CA PRO A 84 -3.29 7.34 -9.02
C PRO A 84 -2.85 6.48 -7.83
N GLU A 85 -1.67 6.75 -7.27
CA GLU A 85 -1.17 5.99 -6.12
C GLU A 85 -1.95 6.30 -4.85
N ILE A 86 -2.27 7.58 -4.62
CA ILE A 86 -3.06 8.02 -3.47
C ILE A 86 -4.52 7.54 -3.61
N ASP A 87 -5.07 7.59 -4.81
CA ASP A 87 -6.44 7.15 -5.09
C ASP A 87 -6.57 5.64 -4.87
N ALA A 88 -5.62 4.85 -5.39
CA ALA A 88 -5.51 3.42 -5.14
C ALA A 88 -5.40 3.10 -3.64
N GLN A 89 -4.55 3.83 -2.90
CA GLN A 89 -4.39 3.65 -1.45
C GLN A 89 -5.68 3.97 -0.70
N ALA A 90 -6.36 5.07 -1.05
CA ALA A 90 -7.63 5.47 -0.45
C ALA A 90 -8.70 4.38 -0.68
N TYR A 91 -8.84 3.87 -1.90
CA TYR A 91 -9.78 2.78 -2.19
C TYR A 91 -9.43 1.47 -1.48
N ILE A 92 -8.15 1.11 -1.37
CA ILE A 92 -7.74 -0.07 -0.58
C ILE A 92 -8.16 0.09 0.89
N LYS A 93 -7.97 1.29 1.47
CA LYS A 93 -8.34 1.58 2.84
C LYS A 93 -9.86 1.61 3.05
N ILE A 94 -10.63 2.14 2.08
CA ILE A 94 -12.10 2.01 2.06
C ILE A 94 -12.51 0.54 2.10
N GLY A 95 -11.93 -0.30 1.24
CA GLY A 95 -12.24 -1.71 1.17
C GLY A 95 -11.93 -2.44 2.49
N GLN A 96 -10.76 -2.17 3.06
CA GLN A 96 -10.34 -2.71 4.36
C GLN A 96 -11.25 -2.28 5.50
N PHE A 97 -11.69 -1.01 5.52
CA PHE A 97 -12.65 -0.53 6.51
C PHE A 97 -13.95 -1.35 6.47
N TYR A 98 -14.50 -1.58 5.28
CA TYR A 98 -15.73 -2.37 5.15
C TYR A 98 -15.53 -3.83 5.57
N LEU A 99 -14.38 -4.44 5.27
CA LEU A 99 -14.05 -5.78 5.77
C LEU A 99 -13.94 -5.83 7.30
N ALA A 100 -13.29 -4.83 7.91
CA ALA A 100 -13.19 -4.73 9.36
C ALA A 100 -14.57 -4.52 10.02
N TYR A 101 -15.44 -3.72 9.40
CA TYR A 101 -16.82 -3.52 9.85
C TYR A 101 -17.62 -4.83 9.86
N ILE A 102 -17.48 -5.67 8.83
CA ILE A 102 -18.11 -7.00 8.77
C ILE A 102 -17.57 -7.90 9.88
N ALA A 103 -16.25 -7.92 10.08
CA ALA A 103 -15.59 -8.79 11.06
C ALA A 103 -15.99 -8.48 12.51
N GLN A 104 -16.30 -7.22 12.84
CA GLN A 104 -16.75 -6.86 14.18
C GLN A 104 -18.19 -7.27 14.50
N GLY A 105 -18.96 -7.77 13.52
CA GLY A 105 -20.37 -8.09 13.72
C GLY A 105 -21.26 -6.87 13.99
N ASN A 106 -20.73 -5.65 13.81
CA ASN A 106 -21.39 -4.35 14.03
C ASN A 106 -22.42 -4.02 12.93
N VAL A 107 -23.14 -5.03 12.45
CA VAL A 107 -24.10 -4.89 11.36
C VAL A 107 -25.30 -4.08 11.85
N GLY A 108 -25.43 -2.84 11.37
CA GLY A 108 -26.53 -1.94 11.73
C GLY A 108 -26.23 -0.94 12.86
N THR A 109 -25.06 -1.02 13.51
CA THR A 109 -24.55 0.05 14.39
C THR A 109 -23.68 1.02 13.57
N THR A 110 -23.66 2.28 14.00
CA THR A 110 -22.84 3.33 13.39
C THR A 110 -21.37 3.07 13.76
N TYR A 111 -20.59 2.50 12.85
CA TYR A 111 -19.13 2.39 13.02
C TYR A 111 -18.47 3.54 12.30
N MET A 112 -17.80 4.40 13.06
CA MET A 112 -17.09 5.58 12.53
C MET A 112 -17.98 6.45 11.62
N GLY A 113 -19.25 6.64 12.02
CA GLY A 113 -20.24 7.44 11.28
C GLY A 113 -20.95 6.71 10.13
N VAL A 114 -20.61 5.45 9.83
CA VAL A 114 -21.23 4.67 8.76
C VAL A 114 -22.19 3.64 9.34
N LYS A 115 -23.47 3.70 8.93
CA LYS A 115 -24.48 2.68 9.21
C LYS A 115 -24.71 1.87 7.93
N ALA A 116 -24.30 0.61 7.92
CA ALA A 116 -24.45 -0.27 6.76
C ALA A 116 -24.90 -1.68 7.17
N THR A 117 -25.64 -2.37 6.31
CA THR A 117 -25.88 -3.81 6.49
C THR A 117 -24.65 -4.61 6.06
N LYS A 118 -24.55 -5.89 6.45
CA LYS A 118 -23.45 -6.78 6.03
C LYS A 118 -23.35 -6.82 4.51
N ALA A 119 -24.49 -6.93 3.83
CA ALA A 119 -24.56 -6.95 2.36
C ALA A 119 -24.06 -5.64 1.74
N GLN A 120 -24.44 -4.48 2.31
CA GLN A 120 -23.95 -3.18 1.87
C GLN A 120 -22.46 -3.00 2.10
N ALA A 121 -21.93 -3.46 3.25
CA ALA A 121 -20.51 -3.40 3.54
C ALA A 121 -19.70 -4.29 2.58
N VAL A 122 -20.16 -5.51 2.32
CA VAL A 122 -19.56 -6.41 1.32
C VAL A 122 -19.56 -5.75 -0.06
N ALA A 123 -20.68 -5.13 -0.47
CA ALA A 123 -20.77 -4.44 -1.75
C ALA A 123 -19.81 -3.24 -1.82
N GLY A 124 -19.71 -2.45 -0.75
CA GLY A 124 -18.77 -1.34 -0.63
C GLY A 124 -17.32 -1.79 -0.72
N ALA A 125 -16.96 -2.89 -0.06
CA ALA A 125 -15.62 -3.48 -0.15
C ALA A 125 -15.28 -3.92 -1.57
N LYS A 126 -16.19 -4.66 -2.22
CA LYS A 126 -16.00 -5.13 -3.61
C LYS A 126 -15.84 -3.97 -4.58
N LEU A 127 -16.69 -2.95 -4.47
CA LEU A 127 -16.61 -1.75 -5.32
C LEU A 127 -15.26 -1.06 -5.15
N ALA A 128 -14.83 -0.83 -3.91
CA ALA A 128 -13.57 -0.15 -3.63
C ALA A 128 -12.37 -0.91 -4.20
N PHE A 129 -12.28 -2.23 -3.98
CA PHE A 129 -11.19 -3.02 -4.57
C PHE A 129 -11.24 -3.10 -6.10
N ASN A 130 -12.44 -3.16 -6.69
CA ASN A 130 -12.58 -3.14 -8.15
C ASN A 130 -12.13 -1.81 -8.77
N ASN A 131 -12.37 -0.67 -8.11
CA ASN A 131 -11.89 0.63 -8.60
C ASN A 131 -10.36 0.64 -8.75
N VAL A 132 -9.61 0.08 -7.79
CA VAL A 132 -8.14 -0.04 -7.89
C VAL A 132 -7.72 -0.92 -9.05
N ILE A 133 -8.41 -2.06 -9.25
CA ILE A 133 -8.08 -3.01 -10.31
C ILE A 133 -8.36 -2.43 -11.70
N GLN A 134 -9.41 -1.62 -11.85
CA GLN A 134 -9.86 -1.08 -13.13
C GLN A 134 -9.18 0.24 -13.50
N ASN A 135 -9.00 1.14 -12.54
CA ASN A 135 -8.58 2.51 -12.83
C ASN A 135 -7.06 2.69 -12.83
N ASP A 136 -6.32 1.82 -12.12
CA ASP A 136 -4.88 2.01 -11.87
C ASP A 136 -4.01 0.84 -12.38
N PRO A 137 -4.05 0.48 -13.68
CA PRO A 137 -3.35 -0.70 -14.22
C PRO A 137 -1.82 -0.65 -14.06
N ASN A 138 -1.25 0.55 -13.88
CA ASN A 138 0.19 0.77 -13.76
C ASN A 138 0.72 0.58 -12.32
N LEU A 139 -0.13 0.19 -11.37
CA LEU A 139 0.23 0.00 -9.96
C LEU A 139 0.13 -1.49 -9.55
N PRO A 140 1.03 -2.36 -10.04
CA PRO A 140 0.89 -3.81 -9.91
C PRO A 140 0.79 -4.30 -8.46
N LEU A 141 1.50 -3.64 -7.52
CA LEU A 141 1.43 -3.96 -6.10
C LEU A 141 0.07 -3.61 -5.49
N MET A 142 -0.51 -2.47 -5.86
CA MET A 142 -1.84 -2.05 -5.39
C MET A 142 -2.93 -2.97 -5.95
N ILE A 143 -2.82 -3.33 -7.24
CA ILE A 143 -3.72 -4.31 -7.88
C ILE A 143 -3.66 -5.66 -7.17
N ALA A 144 -2.46 -6.18 -6.89
CA ALA A 144 -2.29 -7.43 -6.16
C ALA A 144 -2.96 -7.40 -4.77
N ARG A 145 -2.77 -6.30 -4.03
CA ARG A 145 -3.41 -6.09 -2.72
C ARG A 145 -4.93 -5.96 -2.83
N ALA A 146 -5.43 -5.27 -3.84
CA ALA A 146 -6.85 -5.13 -4.11
C ALA A 146 -7.50 -6.46 -4.51
N LYS A 147 -6.85 -7.29 -5.34
CA LYS A 147 -7.30 -8.65 -5.66
C LYS A 147 -7.42 -9.53 -4.41
N LEU A 148 -6.43 -9.48 -3.52
CA LEU A 148 -6.49 -10.19 -2.25
C LEU A 148 -7.68 -9.72 -1.38
N GLY A 149 -7.88 -8.41 -1.26
CA GLY A 149 -9.02 -7.82 -0.55
C GLY A 149 -10.37 -8.18 -1.18
N LEU A 150 -10.44 -8.21 -2.52
CA LEU A 150 -11.63 -8.59 -3.27
C LEU A 150 -11.99 -10.06 -3.04
N ALA A 151 -10.99 -10.95 -3.02
CA ALA A 151 -11.21 -12.36 -2.69
C ALA A 151 -11.75 -12.52 -1.26
N ASN A 152 -11.20 -11.81 -0.28
CA ASN A 152 -11.74 -11.80 1.09
C ASN A 152 -13.19 -11.31 1.14
N ALA A 153 -13.54 -10.26 0.40
CA ALA A 153 -14.91 -9.78 0.29
C ALA A 153 -15.86 -10.81 -0.35
N TYR A 154 -15.34 -11.69 -1.23
CA TYR A 154 -16.10 -12.83 -1.74
C TYR A 154 -16.25 -13.96 -0.72
N GLU A 155 -15.24 -14.22 0.12
CA GLU A 155 -15.33 -15.15 1.25
C GLU A 155 -16.43 -14.72 2.22
N ASP A 156 -16.45 -13.45 2.65
CA ASP A 156 -17.45 -12.88 3.56
C ASP A 156 -18.88 -12.91 2.99
N ALA A 157 -19.00 -12.90 1.67
CA ALA A 157 -20.25 -13.02 0.92
C ALA A 157 -20.68 -14.49 0.71
N HIS A 158 -19.93 -15.45 1.23
CA HIS A 158 -20.09 -16.89 0.97
C HIS A 158 -20.04 -17.27 -0.53
N GLN A 159 -19.37 -16.46 -1.34
CA GLN A 159 -19.16 -16.67 -2.78
C GLN A 159 -17.80 -17.37 -3.02
N TRP A 160 -17.63 -18.54 -2.40
CA TRP A 160 -16.37 -19.27 -2.32
C TRP A 160 -15.73 -19.59 -3.68
N SER A 161 -16.53 -19.89 -4.70
CA SER A 161 -16.05 -20.16 -6.05
C SER A 161 -15.36 -18.94 -6.68
N LYS A 162 -15.90 -17.73 -6.45
CA LYS A 162 -15.31 -16.46 -6.94
C LYS A 162 -14.04 -16.10 -6.17
N ALA A 163 -14.01 -16.32 -4.84
CA ALA A 163 -12.80 -16.13 -4.06
C ALA A 163 -11.67 -17.07 -4.56
N ARG A 164 -11.99 -18.37 -4.74
CA ARG A 164 -11.07 -19.37 -5.27
C ARG A 164 -10.52 -18.98 -6.64
N SER A 165 -11.37 -18.52 -7.57
CA SER A 165 -10.90 -18.17 -8.91
C SER A 165 -9.89 -17.02 -8.90
N ILE A 166 -10.08 -16.02 -8.03
CA ILE A 166 -9.12 -14.92 -7.87
C ILE A 166 -7.79 -15.44 -7.31
N TYR A 167 -7.83 -16.26 -6.26
CA TYR A 167 -6.62 -16.83 -5.67
C TYR A 167 -5.83 -17.71 -6.66
N VAL A 168 -6.53 -18.55 -7.43
CA VAL A 168 -5.89 -19.37 -8.48
C VAL A 168 -5.24 -18.47 -9.54
N ALA A 169 -5.93 -17.42 -9.99
CA ALA A 169 -5.37 -16.47 -10.95
C ALA A 169 -4.10 -15.76 -10.44
N MET A 170 -4.03 -15.46 -9.13
CA MET A 170 -2.83 -14.86 -8.51
C MET A 170 -1.64 -15.83 -8.39
N LEU A 171 -1.87 -17.14 -8.53
CA LEU A 171 -0.82 -18.18 -8.54
C LEU A 171 -0.46 -18.67 -9.94
N ASP A 172 -1.18 -18.22 -10.97
CA ASP A 172 -0.95 -18.62 -12.37
C ASP A 172 0.49 -18.25 -12.80
N ALA A 173 1.04 -19.01 -13.76
CA ALA A 173 2.30 -18.67 -14.42
C ALA A 173 2.29 -17.24 -14.97
N LYS A 174 1.13 -16.79 -15.49
CA LYS A 174 0.91 -15.44 -16.03
C LYS A 174 0.75 -14.34 -14.97
N ALA A 175 0.70 -14.69 -13.68
CA ALA A 175 0.61 -13.69 -12.62
C ALA A 175 1.84 -12.77 -12.61
N THR A 176 1.59 -11.49 -12.34
CA THR A 176 2.62 -10.46 -12.22
C THR A 176 3.56 -10.75 -11.05
N PRO A 177 4.80 -10.23 -11.06
CA PRO A 177 5.72 -10.37 -9.93
C PRO A 177 5.11 -9.88 -8.59
N ALA A 178 4.32 -8.80 -8.65
CA ALA A 178 3.64 -8.26 -7.48
C ALA A 178 2.58 -9.23 -6.92
N GLU A 179 1.78 -9.89 -7.75
CA GLU A 179 0.84 -10.92 -7.30
C GLU A 179 1.56 -12.13 -6.70
N LYS A 180 2.67 -12.56 -7.31
CA LYS A 180 3.50 -13.65 -6.81
C LYS A 180 4.10 -13.36 -5.43
N SER A 181 4.33 -12.09 -5.07
CA SER A 181 4.77 -11.71 -3.72
C SER A 181 3.78 -12.13 -2.61
N PHE A 182 2.50 -12.34 -2.94
CA PHE A 182 1.46 -12.80 -2.01
C PHE A 182 1.23 -14.32 -2.06
N ALA A 183 2.04 -15.09 -2.80
CA ALA A 183 1.79 -16.50 -3.05
C ALA A 183 1.66 -17.34 -1.77
N SER A 184 2.43 -17.04 -0.71
CA SER A 184 2.34 -17.75 0.57
C SER A 184 0.96 -17.59 1.23
N ILE A 185 0.46 -16.34 1.29
CA ILE A 185 -0.87 -16.00 1.84
C ILE A 185 -1.97 -16.64 0.99
N VAL A 186 -1.85 -16.56 -0.34
CA VAL A 186 -2.84 -17.12 -1.27
C VAL A 186 -2.90 -18.65 -1.17
N LYS A 187 -1.75 -19.33 -1.10
CA LYS A 187 -1.69 -20.80 -0.90
C LYS A 187 -2.31 -21.20 0.44
N TYR A 188 -2.01 -20.47 1.51
CA TYR A 188 -2.61 -20.70 2.83
C TYR A 188 -4.14 -20.56 2.80
N ARG A 189 -4.65 -19.49 2.18
CA ARG A 189 -6.09 -19.25 2.01
C ARG A 189 -6.75 -20.38 1.22
N LEU A 190 -6.20 -20.75 0.06
CA LEU A 190 -6.72 -21.85 -0.77
C LEU A 190 -6.78 -23.19 -0.03
N LYS A 191 -5.75 -23.53 0.75
CA LYS A 191 -5.71 -24.78 1.54
C LYS A 191 -6.84 -24.85 2.57
N ASN A 192 -7.22 -23.72 3.16
CA ASN A 192 -8.22 -23.65 4.24
C ASN A 192 -9.62 -23.21 3.77
N LEU A 193 -9.79 -22.85 2.50
CA LEU A 193 -11.04 -22.31 1.99
C LEU A 193 -12.25 -23.24 2.21
N ASP A 194 -12.04 -24.55 2.02
CA ASP A 194 -13.10 -25.55 2.19
C ASP A 194 -13.43 -25.84 3.67
N SER A 195 -12.47 -25.66 4.58
CA SER A 195 -12.73 -25.79 6.01
C SER A 195 -13.48 -24.58 6.55
N TRP A 196 -13.15 -23.36 6.10
CA TRP A 196 -13.87 -22.13 6.48
C TRP A 196 -15.30 -22.05 5.95
N ARG A 197 -15.62 -22.76 4.87
CA ARG A 197 -16.99 -22.87 4.37
C ARG A 197 -17.92 -23.56 5.35
N ARG A 198 -17.40 -24.47 6.18
CA ARG A 198 -18.22 -25.21 7.13
C ARG A 198 -18.58 -24.28 8.29
N PRO A 199 -19.87 -24.16 8.67
CA PRO A 199 -20.21 -23.48 9.90
C PRO A 199 -19.42 -24.17 11.02
N VAL A 200 -18.77 -23.38 11.88
CA VAL A 200 -18.24 -23.91 13.13
C VAL A 200 -19.47 -24.35 13.91
N LEU A 201 -19.81 -25.63 13.78
CA LEU A 201 -20.76 -26.28 14.66
C LEU A 201 -20.10 -26.16 16.02
N ALA A 202 -20.47 -25.13 16.79
CA ALA A 202 -20.10 -25.05 18.18
C ALA A 202 -20.46 -26.41 18.76
N ASP A 203 -19.46 -27.16 19.17
CA ASP A 203 -19.64 -28.48 19.71
C ASP A 203 -20.54 -28.34 20.94
N ARG A 204 -21.85 -28.54 20.74
CA ARG A 204 -22.88 -28.35 21.76
C ARG A 204 -22.67 -29.33 22.92
N THR A 205 -21.80 -30.32 22.77
CA THR A 205 -21.45 -31.23 23.87
C THR A 205 -20.60 -30.55 24.94
N ALA A 206 -19.82 -29.50 24.62
CA ALA A 206 -19.02 -28.76 25.61
C ALA A 206 -19.86 -27.82 26.50
N VAL A 207 -21.06 -27.42 26.07
CA VAL A 207 -21.93 -26.53 26.86
C VAL A 207 -22.62 -27.28 28.01
N ASN A 208 -22.82 -28.59 27.89
CA ASN A 208 -23.46 -29.39 28.95
C ASN A 208 -22.49 -29.88 30.04
N THR A 209 -21.16 -29.79 29.85
CA THR A 209 -20.17 -30.16 30.89
C THR A 209 -19.78 -28.95 31.77
N ALA A 210 -20.09 -27.72 31.35
CA ALA A 210 -19.79 -26.51 32.12
C ALA A 210 -20.79 -26.21 33.26
N ASN A 211 -21.92 -26.91 33.35
CA ASN A 211 -22.84 -26.82 34.49
C ASN A 211 -22.35 -27.56 35.75
N GLY A 212 -21.17 -28.18 35.71
CA GLY A 212 -20.54 -28.85 36.86
C GLY A 212 -19.26 -28.18 37.38
N LEU A 213 -18.77 -27.11 36.77
CA LEU A 213 -17.58 -26.41 37.22
C LEU A 213 -17.97 -25.26 38.15
N SER A 214 -18.10 -25.55 39.43
CA SER A 214 -18.11 -24.54 40.48
C SER A 214 -16.81 -23.74 40.39
N LEU A 215 -16.91 -22.45 40.06
CA LEU A 215 -15.78 -21.53 40.14
C LEU A 215 -15.26 -21.55 41.60
N PRO A 216 -13.96 -21.78 41.85
CA PRO A 216 -13.42 -21.56 43.17
C PRO A 216 -13.59 -20.06 43.50
N THR A 217 -14.34 -19.77 44.55
CA THR A 217 -14.50 -18.43 45.11
C THR A 217 -13.16 -17.98 45.72
N SER A 218 -12.17 -17.67 44.89
CA SER A 218 -10.95 -17.03 45.34
C SER A 218 -11.17 -15.52 45.37
N THR A 219 -11.77 -15.05 46.46
CA THR A 219 -11.66 -13.66 46.93
C THR A 219 -10.21 -13.42 47.36
N VAL A 220 -9.31 -13.23 46.40
CA VAL A 220 -8.00 -12.63 46.64
C VAL A 220 -7.98 -11.30 45.91
N GLY A 221 -8.48 -10.27 46.58
CA GLY A 221 -8.29 -8.89 46.13
C GLY A 221 -6.81 -8.53 46.21
N PRO A 222 -6.27 -7.74 45.27
CA PRO A 222 -4.91 -7.24 45.36
C PRO A 222 -4.76 -6.36 46.60
N GLN A 223 -4.01 -6.81 47.60
CA GLN A 223 -3.52 -5.94 48.67
C GLN A 223 -2.51 -4.96 48.06
N LEU A 224 -2.94 -3.71 47.85
CA LEU A 224 -2.05 -2.62 47.50
C LEU A 224 -1.16 -2.30 48.71
N PRO A 225 0.18 -2.26 48.57
CA PRO A 225 1.06 -1.82 49.64
C PRO A 225 0.83 -0.34 49.91
N ALA A 226 0.48 -0.02 51.16
CA ALA A 226 0.38 1.35 51.66
C ALA A 226 1.77 2.02 51.64
N LYS A 227 2.10 2.72 50.54
CA LYS A 227 3.26 3.61 50.51
C LYS A 227 2.89 4.92 51.20
N GLY A 228 3.48 5.14 52.37
CA GLY A 228 3.42 6.39 53.11
C GLY A 228 3.94 7.56 52.27
N PHE A 229 3.10 8.57 52.12
CA PHE A 229 3.44 9.84 51.49
C PHE A 229 3.74 10.83 52.63
N THR A 230 5.01 11.04 52.94
CA THR A 230 5.45 12.13 53.83
C THR A 230 5.73 13.38 52.98
N PRO A 231 4.98 14.48 53.15
CA PRO A 231 5.33 15.75 52.53
C PRO A 231 6.53 16.37 53.27
N ALA A 232 7.55 16.78 52.52
CA ALA A 232 8.63 17.60 53.05
C ALA A 232 8.21 19.07 53.08
N HIS A 233 8.45 19.72 54.22
CA HIS A 233 8.35 21.16 54.42
C HIS A 233 9.65 21.86 54.03
#